data_AF-A0A0A0HU86-F1
#
_entry.id   AF-A0A0A0HU86-F1
#
_cell.length_a   1.000
_cell.length_b   1.000
_cell.length_c   1.000
_cell.angle_alpha   90.00
_cell.angle_beta   90.00
_cell.angle_gamma   90.00
#
_symmetry.space_group_name_H-M   'P 1'
#
loop_
_entity.id
_entity.type
_entity.pdbx_description
1 polymer ?
#
loop_
_entity_poly.entity_id
_entity_poly.type
_entity_poly.pdbx_seq_one_letter_code
_entity_poly.pdbx_strand_id
1 'polypeptide(L)'
;MWTGYEAVDALVSKCEALGKPIADEMKRWGVDIFGAKIEGELDILSLDNNNTPEKIHDSAIGTPSSHHSSSVEDDDLKPSYSRKKQQFICQPSIMSESITMKNYQIVGINWLSLLFEQSLSCILADDMGLGKTCQVIAFLAHLYEKGVKGPHLVVVPSSTLENWLS
;
A
#
# COMPACT_ATOMS: atom_id res chain seq x y z
N MET A 1 -13.51 41.21 3.47
CA MET A 1 -12.15 40.73 3.80
C MET A 1 -12.18 39.43 4.62
N TRP A 2 -13.24 39.14 5.39
CA TRP A 2 -13.37 37.94 6.24
C TRP A 2 -13.90 36.70 5.52
N THR A 3 -14.72 36.87 4.47
CA THR A 3 -15.26 35.79 3.64
C THR A 3 -14.20 34.95 2.92
N GLY A 4 -13.01 35.52 2.67
CA GLY A 4 -11.90 34.78 2.07
C GLY A 4 -11.26 33.78 3.05
N TYR A 5 -11.08 34.16 4.31
CA TYR A 5 -10.50 33.28 5.32
C TYR A 5 -11.43 32.11 5.65
N GLU A 6 -12.73 32.37 5.81
CA GLU A 6 -13.73 31.31 6.04
C GLU A 6 -13.79 30.30 4.87
N ALA A 7 -13.64 30.77 3.63
CA ALA A 7 -13.60 29.90 2.46
C ALA A 7 -12.35 29.00 2.43
N VAL A 8 -11.20 29.53 2.86
CA VAL A 8 -9.95 28.76 2.98
C VAL A 8 -10.09 27.69 4.06
N ASP A 9 -10.59 28.05 5.24
CA ASP A 9 -10.76 27.11 6.35
C ASP A 9 -11.75 25.99 6.00
N ALA A 10 -12.85 26.32 5.32
CA ALA A 10 -13.80 25.33 4.82
C ALA A 10 -13.17 24.38 3.80
N LEU A 11 -12.32 24.89 2.91
CA LEU A 11 -11.60 24.08 1.93
C LEU A 11 -10.59 23.14 2.61
N VAL A 12 -9.81 23.65 3.57
CA VAL A 12 -8.85 22.85 4.35
C VAL A 12 -9.57 21.73 5.09
N SER A 13 -10.67 22.04 5.79
CA SER A 13 -11.45 21.04 6.51
C SER A 13 -12.00 19.96 5.58
N LYS A 14 -12.44 20.34 4.37
CA LYS A 14 -12.87 19.37 3.34
C LYS A 14 -11.73 18.48 2.86
N CYS A 15 -10.56 19.04 2.61
CA CYS A 15 -9.37 18.27 2.21
C CYS A 15 -8.93 17.30 3.30
N GLU A 16 -8.93 17.73 4.56
CA GLU A 16 -8.61 16.88 5.71
C GLU A 16 -9.61 15.72 5.86
N ALA A 17 -10.91 16.00 5.71
CA ALA A 17 -11.95 14.98 5.76
C ALA A 17 -11.79 13.91 4.67
N LEU A 18 -11.39 14.31 3.46
CA LEU A 18 -11.11 13.39 2.35
C LEU A 18 -9.79 12.62 2.55
N GLY A 19 -8.77 13.26 3.13
CA GLY A 19 -7.46 12.66 3.35
C GLY A 19 -7.40 11.68 4.53
N LYS A 20 -8.25 11.88 5.55
CA LYS A 20 -8.28 11.06 6.77
C LYS A 20 -8.39 9.53 6.52
N PRO A 21 -9.36 9.02 5.74
CA PRO A 21 -9.46 7.57 5.50
C PRO A 21 -8.22 7.01 4.78
N ILE A 22 -7.62 7.79 3.88
CA ILE A 22 -6.40 7.40 3.16
C ILE A 22 -5.21 7.34 4.12
N ALA A 23 -5.07 8.35 4.98
CA ALA A 23 -4.01 8.42 5.97
C ALA A 23 -4.10 7.27 7.00
N ASP A 24 -5.32 6.94 7.44
CA ASP A 24 -5.57 5.83 8.36
C ASP A 24 -5.19 4.48 7.73
N GLU A 25 -5.51 4.28 6.45
CA GLU A 25 -5.15 3.08 5.70
C GLU A 25 -3.64 2.97 5.49
N MET A 26 -2.98 4.05 5.07
CA MET A 26 -1.52 4.08 4.90
C MET A 26 -0.77 3.85 6.22
N LYS A 27 -1.29 4.39 7.33
CA LYS A 27 -0.75 4.13 8.67
C LYS A 27 -0.86 2.65 9.04
N ARG A 28 -1.95 1.97 8.66
CA ARG A 28 -2.10 0.53 8.86
C ARG A 28 -1.10 -0.29 8.04
N TRP A 29 -0.64 0.22 6.90
CA TRP A 29 0.41 -0.41 6.10
C TRP A 29 1.82 -0.20 6.68
N GLY A 30 1.96 0.57 7.77
CA GLY A 30 3.26 0.90 8.36
C GLY A 30 4.01 1.99 7.60
N VAL A 31 3.35 2.70 6.67
CA VAL A 31 3.93 3.85 5.97
C VAL A 31 3.76 5.09 6.85
N ASP A 32 4.87 5.65 7.33
CA ASP A 32 4.84 6.93 8.06
C ASP A 32 4.79 8.10 7.06
N ILE A 33 3.59 8.63 6.84
CA ILE A 33 3.32 9.75 5.92
C ILE A 33 4.04 11.04 6.34
N PHE A 34 4.36 11.21 7.62
CA PHE A 34 4.85 12.49 8.17
C PHE A 34 6.36 12.53 8.44
N GLY A 35 7.12 11.54 7.97
CA GLY A 35 8.59 11.60 7.96
C GLY A 35 9.24 11.63 9.35
N ALA A 36 8.61 11.05 10.38
CA ALA A 36 9.16 11.06 11.73
C ALA A 36 10.27 10.02 11.97
N LYS A 37 10.62 9.20 10.98
CA LYS A 37 11.82 8.34 11.01
C LYS A 37 12.58 8.35 9.68
N ILE A 38 13.56 9.25 9.59
CA ILE A 38 14.66 9.16 8.62
C ILE A 38 15.74 8.27 9.22
N GLU A 39 15.55 6.96 9.20
CA GLU A 39 16.65 5.99 9.27
C GLU A 39 16.25 4.75 8.45
N GLY A 40 16.77 4.64 7.23
CA GLY A 40 16.68 3.43 6.41
C GLY A 40 15.49 3.40 5.45
N GLU A 41 15.69 3.94 4.25
CA GLU A 41 14.74 4.03 3.14
C GLU A 41 14.36 2.68 2.48
N LEU A 42 14.49 1.55 3.19
CA LEU A 42 14.40 0.22 2.56
C LEU A 42 13.70 -0.88 3.36
N ASP A 43 13.11 -0.58 4.53
CA ASP A 43 12.31 -1.57 5.28
C ASP A 43 10.79 -1.39 5.10
N ILE A 44 10.39 -0.66 4.03
CA ILE A 44 9.00 -0.58 3.59
C ILE A 44 8.65 -1.92 2.93
N LEU A 45 8.09 -2.80 3.75
CA LEU A 45 7.39 -4.03 3.44
C LEU A 45 8.26 -5.21 2.98
N SER A 46 8.74 -5.99 3.95
CA SER A 46 8.77 -7.45 3.82
C SER A 46 7.31 -7.94 3.75
N LEU A 47 6.73 -7.94 2.55
CA LEU A 47 5.47 -8.64 2.28
C LEU A 47 5.75 -10.16 2.39
N ASP A 48 5.58 -10.72 3.59
CA ASP A 48 5.64 -12.17 3.81
C ASP A 48 4.51 -12.85 3.02
N ASN A 49 4.85 -13.29 1.81
CA ASN A 49 4.01 -14.05 0.91
C ASN A 49 3.82 -15.48 1.47
N ASN A 50 2.93 -15.65 2.44
CA ASN A 50 2.62 -16.94 3.06
C ASN A 50 1.73 -17.82 2.15
N ASN A 51 2.27 -18.27 1.01
CA ASN A 51 1.62 -19.22 0.12
C ASN A 51 2.56 -20.32 -0.42
N THR A 52 3.44 -20.85 0.43
CA THR A 52 4.18 -22.10 0.17
C THR A 52 3.88 -23.12 1.27
N PRO A 53 3.25 -24.27 0.97
CA PRO A 53 3.04 -25.32 1.94
C PRO A 53 4.21 -26.31 1.87
N GLU A 54 5.32 -26.08 2.57
CA GLU A 54 6.32 -27.15 2.76
C GLU A 54 6.85 -27.24 4.20
N LYS A 55 6.80 -28.49 4.67
CA LYS A 55 7.20 -29.01 5.98
C LYS A 55 8.70 -29.34 5.98
N ILE A 56 9.46 -28.97 7.01
CA ILE A 56 10.68 -29.67 7.50
C ILE A 56 10.80 -29.38 9.02
N HIS A 57 10.33 -30.25 9.93
CA HIS A 57 11.07 -31.25 10.73
C HIS A 57 12.32 -30.68 11.45
N ASP A 58 12.24 -30.32 12.74
CA ASP A 58 12.50 -31.15 13.94
C ASP A 58 13.99 -31.33 14.31
N SER A 59 14.31 -30.92 15.54
CA SER A 59 15.39 -31.34 16.47
C SER A 59 15.72 -30.15 17.39
N ALA A 60 15.22 -30.08 18.63
CA ALA A 60 15.63 -30.81 19.84
C ALA A 60 16.78 -30.13 20.63
N ILE A 61 16.55 -30.01 21.96
CA ILE A 61 17.52 -29.83 23.08
C ILE A 61 18.15 -28.44 23.27
N GLY A 62 18.20 -27.79 24.45
CA GLY A 62 17.71 -28.09 25.80
C GLY A 62 18.06 -26.95 26.80
N THR A 63 17.09 -26.54 27.64
CA THR A 63 17.11 -26.26 29.11
C THR A 63 18.16 -25.27 29.72
N PRO A 64 17.92 -24.67 30.90
CA PRO A 64 16.91 -23.68 31.32
C PRO A 64 17.56 -22.43 32.01
N SER A 65 16.81 -21.40 32.36
CA SER A 65 17.08 -20.63 33.59
C SER A 65 15.86 -19.85 34.09
N SER A 66 15.68 -19.98 35.40
CA SER A 66 14.67 -19.43 36.30
C SER A 66 14.61 -17.91 36.34
N HIS A 67 13.44 -17.32 36.63
CA HIS A 67 13.14 -16.73 37.95
C HIS A 67 11.73 -16.09 38.00
N HIS A 68 11.00 -16.50 39.03
CA HIS A 68 9.94 -15.82 39.78
C HIS A 68 8.57 -15.52 39.16
N SER A 69 7.58 -16.18 39.79
CA SER A 69 6.14 -16.02 39.71
C SER A 69 5.63 -14.65 40.17
N SER A 70 4.60 -14.14 39.50
CA SER A 70 3.34 -13.75 40.18
C SER A 70 2.21 -13.67 39.16
N SER A 71 1.13 -14.35 39.53
CA SER A 71 -0.13 -14.54 38.84
C SER A 71 -1.09 -13.37 39.09
N VAL A 72 -1.71 -12.86 38.03
CA VAL A 72 -3.05 -12.28 38.06
C VAL A 72 -3.70 -12.54 36.70
N GLU A 73 -4.78 -13.31 36.74
CA GLU A 73 -5.68 -13.63 35.64
C GLU A 73 -6.55 -12.40 35.38
N ASP A 74 -6.58 -11.91 34.14
CA ASP A 74 -7.63 -11.02 33.65
C ASP A 74 -8.07 -11.52 32.27
N ASP A 75 -9.25 -12.13 32.29
CA ASP A 75 -9.96 -12.74 31.18
C ASP A 75 -10.66 -11.65 30.36
N ASP A 76 -9.90 -10.99 29.49
CA ASP A 76 -10.46 -10.04 28.52
C ASP A 76 -10.71 -10.76 27.19
N LEU A 77 -11.91 -11.34 27.07
CA LEU A 77 -12.51 -11.86 25.85
C LEU A 77 -12.63 -10.73 24.80
N LYS A 78 -11.56 -10.44 24.06
CA LYS A 78 -11.62 -9.48 22.94
C LYS A 78 -12.46 -10.09 21.80
N PRO A 79 -13.50 -9.41 21.30
CA PRO A 79 -14.25 -9.89 20.15
C PRO A 79 -13.30 -10.02 18.97
N SER A 80 -13.13 -11.26 18.49
CA SER A 80 -12.48 -11.58 17.24
C SER A 80 -13.33 -11.05 16.10
N TYR A 81 -13.28 -9.73 15.89
CA TYR A 81 -13.61 -9.17 14.59
C TYR A 81 -12.65 -9.82 13.63
N SER A 82 -13.18 -10.72 12.80
CA SER A 82 -12.47 -11.33 11.70
C SER A 82 -11.97 -10.18 10.82
N ARG A 83 -10.75 -9.72 11.08
CA ARG A 83 -10.08 -8.73 10.23
C ARG A 83 -10.08 -9.36 8.86
N LYS A 84 -10.87 -8.83 7.92
CA LYS A 84 -10.67 -9.13 6.50
C LYS A 84 -9.19 -8.87 6.27
N LYS A 85 -8.41 -9.93 6.04
CA LYS A 85 -7.02 -9.79 5.61
C LYS A 85 -7.10 -8.99 4.32
N GLN A 86 -6.77 -7.70 4.42
CA GLN A 86 -6.58 -6.84 3.26
C GLN A 86 -5.51 -7.53 2.43
N GLN A 87 -5.91 -8.10 1.30
CA GLN A 87 -5.01 -8.79 0.41
C GLN A 87 -4.33 -7.71 -0.41
N PHE A 88 -3.06 -7.42 -0.07
CA PHE A 88 -2.26 -6.49 -0.86
C PHE A 88 -2.21 -6.96 -2.31
N ILE A 89 -2.33 -5.99 -3.21
CA ILE A 89 -2.16 -6.21 -4.65
C ILE A 89 -0.70 -6.58 -4.88
N CYS A 90 -0.47 -7.77 -5.40
CA CYS A 90 0.82 -8.16 -5.95
C CYS A 90 0.93 -7.71 -7.42
N GLN A 91 2.05 -8.02 -8.07
CA GLN A 91 2.14 -7.84 -9.52
C GLN A 91 0.96 -8.52 -10.23
N PRO A 92 0.17 -7.80 -11.05
CA PRO A 92 -0.96 -8.37 -11.77
C PRO A 92 -0.53 -9.53 -12.66
N SER A 93 -1.35 -10.58 -12.71
CA SER A 93 -1.05 -11.82 -13.43
C SER A 93 -0.99 -11.66 -14.94
N ILE A 94 -1.68 -10.65 -15.48
CA ILE A 94 -1.65 -10.32 -16.92
C ILE A 94 -0.34 -9.63 -17.36
N MET A 95 0.48 -9.15 -16.43
CA MET A 95 1.79 -8.57 -16.77
C MET A 95 2.80 -9.67 -17.11
N SER A 96 3.82 -9.31 -17.91
CA SER A 96 4.88 -10.25 -18.29
C SER A 96 5.62 -10.82 -17.08
N GLU A 97 5.79 -12.14 -17.06
CA GLU A 97 6.57 -12.86 -16.04
C GLU A 97 8.06 -12.46 -16.03
N SER A 98 8.57 -11.92 -17.15
CA SER A 98 9.95 -11.44 -17.25
C SER A 98 10.21 -10.13 -16.48
N ILE A 99 9.17 -9.43 -16.06
CA ILE A 99 9.27 -8.20 -15.28
C ILE A 99 8.99 -8.54 -13.82
N THR A 100 9.82 -8.04 -12.92
CA THR A 100 9.57 -8.11 -11.47
C THR A 100 9.45 -6.71 -10.91
N MET A 101 8.28 -6.39 -10.37
CA MET A 101 8.05 -5.10 -9.72
C MET A 101 8.80 -5.01 -8.39
N LYS A 102 9.36 -3.83 -8.12
CA LYS A 102 10.03 -3.55 -6.85
C LYS A 102 9.01 -3.21 -5.76
N ASN A 103 9.34 -3.43 -4.49
CA ASN A 103 8.42 -3.23 -3.35
C ASN A 103 7.78 -1.83 -3.34
N TYR A 104 8.56 -0.78 -3.58
CA TYR A 104 8.01 0.59 -3.64
C TYR A 104 6.99 0.78 -4.78
N GLN A 105 7.12 0.03 -5.89
CA GLN A 105 6.15 0.07 -6.98
C GLN A 105 4.86 -0.67 -6.59
N ILE A 106 4.99 -1.77 -5.85
CA ILE A 106 3.85 -2.49 -5.27
C ILE A 106 3.09 -1.58 -4.30
N VAL A 107 3.79 -0.84 -3.44
CA VAL A 107 3.17 0.19 -2.58
C VAL A 107 2.43 1.22 -3.42
N GLY A 108 3.05 1.73 -4.48
CA GLY A 108 2.45 2.69 -5.40
C GLY A 108 1.13 2.18 -6.00
N ILE A 109 1.09 0.94 -6.48
CA ILE A 109 -0.15 0.35 -7.03
C ILE A 109 -1.24 0.20 -5.96
N ASN A 110 -0.88 -0.27 -4.77
CA ASN A 110 -1.83 -0.42 -3.67
C ASN A 110 -2.43 0.94 -3.29
N TRP A 111 -1.59 1.98 -3.23
CA TRP A 111 -2.03 3.35 -2.99
C TRP A 111 -2.95 3.89 -4.09
N LEU A 112 -2.62 3.65 -5.37
CA LEU A 112 -3.48 4.01 -6.50
C LEU A 112 -4.83 3.30 -6.43
N SER A 113 -4.85 2.00 -6.09
CA SER A 113 -6.09 1.24 -5.94
C SER A 113 -6.95 1.75 -4.78
N LEU A 114 -6.33 2.11 -3.66
CA LEU A 114 -7.02 2.70 -2.52
C LEU A 114 -7.73 4.01 -2.92
N LEU A 115 -7.03 4.91 -3.63
CA LEU A 115 -7.61 6.16 -4.10
C LEU A 115 -8.73 5.93 -5.11
N PHE A 116 -8.57 4.94 -6.01
CA PHE A 116 -9.61 4.54 -6.95
C PHE A 116 -10.88 4.06 -6.24
N GLU A 117 -10.74 3.22 -5.20
CA GLU A 117 -11.88 2.72 -4.41
C GLU A 117 -12.59 3.84 -3.63
N GLN A 118 -11.85 4.89 -3.24
CA GLN A 118 -12.41 6.08 -2.59
C GLN A 118 -12.91 7.15 -3.60
N SER A 119 -12.85 6.86 -4.91
CA SER A 119 -13.20 7.82 -5.98
C SER A 119 -12.44 9.15 -5.90
N LEU A 120 -11.16 9.07 -5.52
CA LEU A 120 -10.26 10.22 -5.40
C LEU A 120 -9.24 10.23 -6.56
N SER A 121 -8.95 11.43 -7.04
CA SER A 121 -7.83 11.66 -7.96
C SER A 121 -6.50 11.55 -7.23
N CYS A 122 -5.45 11.18 -7.96
CA CYS A 122 -4.11 10.98 -7.42
C CYS A 122 -3.06 11.78 -8.19
N ILE A 123 -1.95 12.08 -7.53
CA ILE A 123 -0.73 12.60 -8.14
C ILE A 123 0.42 11.69 -7.68
N LEU A 124 1.02 10.95 -8.61
CA LEU A 124 2.18 10.13 -8.33
C LEU A 124 3.44 11.00 -8.44
N ALA A 125 3.92 11.49 -7.30
CA ALA A 125 5.01 12.46 -7.19
C ALA A 125 6.38 11.84 -6.87
N ASP A 126 6.55 10.54 -7.14
CA ASP A 126 7.80 9.82 -6.96
C ASP A 126 8.94 10.41 -7.81
N ASP A 127 10.18 10.25 -7.35
CA ASP A 127 11.39 10.65 -8.06
C ASP A 127 11.51 10.08 -9.49
N MET A 128 12.32 10.76 -10.30
CA MET A 128 12.60 10.34 -11.67
C MET A 128 13.30 8.98 -11.69
N GLY A 129 12.92 8.11 -12.63
CA GLY A 129 13.53 6.78 -12.77
C GLY A 129 12.93 5.68 -11.88
N LEU A 130 11.98 5.99 -10.99
CA LEU A 130 11.31 4.97 -10.16
C LEU A 130 10.27 4.11 -10.93
N GLY A 131 10.10 4.34 -12.24
CA GLY A 131 9.25 3.47 -13.06
C GLY A 131 7.75 3.74 -12.90
N LYS A 132 7.36 5.03 -12.86
CA LYS A 132 5.95 5.47 -12.81
C LYS A 132 5.09 4.85 -13.92
N THR A 133 5.64 4.70 -15.13
CA THR A 133 4.96 4.01 -16.24
C THR A 133 4.58 2.58 -15.88
N CYS A 134 5.52 1.82 -15.29
CA CYS A 134 5.27 0.45 -14.84
C CYS A 134 4.17 0.41 -13.75
N GLN A 135 4.21 1.32 -12.78
CA GLN A 135 3.18 1.42 -11.75
C GLN A 135 1.78 1.70 -12.34
N VAL A 136 1.68 2.62 -13.30
CA VAL A 136 0.40 2.97 -13.96
C VAL A 136 -0.11 1.80 -14.79
N ILE A 137 0.74 1.12 -15.56
CA ILE A 137 0.36 -0.08 -16.33
C ILE A 137 -0.13 -1.19 -15.40
N ALA A 138 0.58 -1.44 -14.31
CA ALA A 138 0.18 -2.43 -13.33
C ALA A 138 -1.14 -2.08 -12.64
N PHE A 139 -1.38 -0.81 -12.33
CA PHE A 139 -2.67 -0.36 -11.83
C PHE A 139 -3.81 -0.60 -12.85
N LEU A 140 -3.61 -0.28 -14.13
CA LEU A 140 -4.60 -0.55 -15.18
C LEU A 140 -4.83 -2.06 -15.39
N ALA A 141 -3.77 -2.86 -15.34
CA ALA A 141 -3.85 -4.32 -15.39
C ALA A 141 -4.68 -4.88 -14.22
N HIS A 142 -4.45 -4.37 -13.00
CA HIS A 142 -5.25 -4.72 -11.83
C HIS A 142 -6.73 -4.35 -12.00
N LEU A 143 -7.03 -3.16 -12.54
CA LEU A 143 -8.40 -2.75 -12.85
C LEU A 143 -9.06 -3.67 -13.88
N TYR A 144 -8.31 -4.08 -14.91
CA TYR A 144 -8.80 -5.02 -15.92
C TYR A 144 -9.16 -6.38 -15.32
N GLU A 145 -8.32 -6.91 -14.43
CA GLU A 145 -8.57 -8.16 -13.69
C GLU A 145 -9.81 -8.05 -12.78
N LYS A 146 -10.07 -6.87 -12.19
CA LYS A 146 -11.30 -6.56 -11.43
C LYS A 146 -12.53 -6.33 -12.31
N GLY A 147 -12.41 -6.43 -13.63
CA GLY A 147 -13.52 -6.27 -14.59
C GLY A 147 -13.75 -4.84 -15.07
N VAL A 148 -12.92 -3.88 -14.68
CA VAL A 148 -12.97 -2.48 -15.16
C VAL A 148 -12.15 -2.37 -16.45
N LYS A 149 -12.77 -2.75 -17.57
CA LYS A 149 -12.10 -2.89 -18.87
C LYS A 149 -11.86 -1.60 -19.65
N GLY A 150 -12.41 -0.46 -19.19
CA GLY A 150 -12.25 0.84 -19.84
C GLY A 150 -13.53 1.38 -20.49
N PRO A 151 -13.43 2.41 -21.36
CA PRO A 151 -12.19 2.93 -21.94
C PRO A 151 -11.28 3.66 -20.92
N HIS A 152 -9.97 3.43 -21.04
CA HIS A 152 -8.94 4.13 -20.26
C HIS A 152 -8.13 5.03 -21.19
N LEU A 153 -7.95 6.30 -20.85
CA LEU A 153 -7.19 7.27 -21.64
C LEU A 153 -5.84 7.56 -20.97
N VAL A 154 -4.76 7.38 -21.73
CA VAL A 154 -3.40 7.75 -21.33
C VAL A 154 -2.91 8.85 -22.26
N VAL A 155 -2.49 9.98 -21.69
CA VAL A 155 -1.92 11.10 -22.44
C VAL A 155 -0.47 11.28 -22.01
N VAL A 156 0.43 11.29 -22.99
CA VAL A 156 1.87 11.41 -22.78
C VAL A 156 2.46 12.43 -23.75
N PRO A 157 3.58 13.09 -23.41
CA PRO A 157 4.35 13.84 -24.38
C PRO A 157 4.76 12.98 -25.57
N SER A 158 4.76 13.55 -26.77
CA SER A 158 5.13 12.82 -28.00
C SER A 158 6.52 12.17 -27.91
N SER A 159 7.45 12.81 -27.20
CA SER A 159 8.81 12.30 -27.01
C SER A 159 8.92 11.03 -26.17
N THR A 160 7.89 10.69 -25.38
CA THR A 160 7.87 9.48 -24.56
C THR A 160 6.93 8.41 -25.10
N LEU A 161 6.24 8.66 -26.22
CA LEU A 161 5.24 7.73 -26.75
C LEU A 161 5.84 6.35 -27.07
N GLU A 162 7.02 6.30 -27.68
CA GLU A 162 7.70 5.03 -28.00
C GLU A 162 8.01 4.22 -26.74
N ASN A 163 8.45 4.88 -25.66
CA ASN A 163 8.72 4.22 -24.38
C ASN A 163 7.46 3.62 -23.73
N TRP A 164 6.27 4.11 -24.06
CA TRP A 164 4.99 3.58 -23.56
C TRP A 164 4.44 2.44 -24.42
N LEU A 165 4.91 2.29 -25.66
CA LEU A 165 4.48 1.25 -26.59
C LEU A 165 5.39 0.01 -26.57
N SER A 166 6.64 0.16 -26.11
CA SER A 166 7.62 -0.92 -25.97
C SER A 166 7.30 -1.84 -24.79
#